data_AF-B3VP10-F1
#
_entry.id   AF-B3VP10-F1
#
_cell.length_a   1.000
_cell.length_b   1.000
_cell.length_c   1.000
_cell.angle_alpha   90.00
_cell.angle_beta   90.00
_cell.angle_gamma   90.00
#
_symmetry.space_group_name_H-M   'P 1'
#
loop_
_entity.id
_entity.type
_entity.pdbx_description
1 polymer ?
#
loop_
_entity_poly.entity_id
_entity_poly.type
_entity_poly.pdbx_seq_one_letter_code
_entity_poly.pdbx_strand_id
1 'polypeptide(L)'
;FPPTIYAEQVEAGDGEERIRIWATANGTAKSWTSRRTLDPRQFTITFRQEVSAPPVAATGGTWKIEPLSATRCRIRLLHDYRAIDDDPDALRWIDEAVDRNSRSELAALRANVEAVVADDGLSFSFEDTVRVDGSAKDVYDFINEAGAWEQRLPHVARVTLTEATPGLQELEMETRARDGSTHTTRSYRVTLPYHRIAYKQVTLPALMTLHTG
;
A
#
# COMPACT_ATOMS: atom_id res chain seq x y z
N PHE A 1 2.94 0.11 -7.61
CA PHE A 1 2.97 -0.97 -6.60
C PHE A 1 1.54 -1.38 -6.21
N PRO A 2 0.93 -2.36 -6.90
CA PRO A 2 -0.45 -2.78 -6.62
C PRO A 2 -0.72 -3.22 -5.17
N PRO A 3 0.19 -3.96 -4.49
CA PRO A 3 -0.09 -4.40 -3.12
C PRO A 3 -0.03 -3.29 -2.06
N THR A 4 0.72 -2.20 -2.31
CA THR A 4 0.88 -1.10 -1.34
C THR A 4 -0.44 -0.39 -1.11
N ILE A 5 -0.83 -0.30 0.16
CA ILE A 5 -2.02 0.42 0.65
C ILE A 5 -1.63 1.84 1.04
N TYR A 6 -0.56 1.97 1.83
CA TYR A 6 -0.04 3.26 2.30
C TYR A 6 1.45 3.13 2.65
N ALA A 7 2.18 4.23 2.57
CA ALA A 7 3.53 4.32 3.09
C ALA A 7 3.71 5.69 3.75
N GLU A 8 4.37 5.70 4.91
CA GLU A 8 4.65 6.91 5.68
C GLU A 8 6.14 7.01 5.95
N GLN A 9 6.69 8.21 5.78
CA GLN A 9 8.04 8.50 6.22
C GLN A 9 8.01 8.79 7.73
N VAL A 10 8.71 7.95 8.49
CA VAL A 10 8.76 8.00 9.97
C VAL A 10 9.98 8.80 10.44
N GLU A 11 11.08 8.72 9.70
CA GLU A 11 12.31 9.47 9.96
C GLU A 11 12.95 9.84 8.62
N ALA A 12 13.51 11.04 8.54
CA ALA A 12 14.23 11.53 7.36
C ALA A 12 15.58 12.13 7.78
N GLY A 13 16.62 11.80 7.04
CA GLY A 13 17.97 12.34 7.20
C GLY A 13 18.61 12.64 5.84
N ASP A 14 19.90 13.02 5.85
CA ASP A 14 20.64 13.28 4.62
C ASP A 14 20.95 11.95 3.89
N GLY A 15 20.28 11.72 2.77
CA GLY A 15 20.43 10.49 1.98
C GLY A 15 19.91 9.22 2.67
N GLU A 16 19.25 9.32 3.82
CA GLU A 16 18.65 8.19 4.53
C GLU A 16 17.23 8.49 4.98
N GLU A 17 16.41 7.45 5.09
CA GLU A 17 15.09 7.56 5.68
C GLU A 17 14.64 6.24 6.29
N ARG A 18 13.65 6.33 7.18
CA ARG A 18 12.86 5.20 7.66
C ARG A 18 11.43 5.39 7.20
N ILE A 19 10.90 4.38 6.52
CA ILE A 19 9.50 4.35 6.09
C ILE A 19 8.77 3.19 6.75
N ARG A 20 7.50 3.39 7.05
CA ARG A 20 6.57 2.32 7.38
C ARG A 20 5.67 2.06 6.18
N ILE A 21 5.57 0.80 5.79
CA ILE A 21 4.80 0.37 4.62
C ILE A 21 3.66 -0.51 5.11
N TRP A 22 2.46 -0.28 4.57
CA TRP A 22 1.31 -1.17 4.68
C TRP A 22 0.97 -1.69 3.30
N ALA A 23 0.85 -3.01 3.18
CA ALA A 23 0.56 -3.65 1.91
C ALA A 23 -0.19 -4.97 2.11
N THR A 24 -0.81 -5.45 1.04
CA THR A 24 -1.33 -6.82 1.00
C THR A 24 -0.22 -7.81 0.67
N ALA A 25 -0.18 -8.93 1.38
CA ALA A 25 0.70 -10.07 1.09
C ALA A 25 -0.14 -11.34 1.15
N ASN A 26 -0.32 -12.01 0.00
CA ASN A 26 -1.18 -13.19 -0.14
C ASN A 26 -2.61 -12.97 0.40
N GLY A 27 -3.19 -11.80 0.15
CA GLY A 27 -4.55 -11.45 0.60
C GLY A 27 -4.66 -11.03 2.06
N THR A 28 -3.57 -11.02 2.82
CA THR A 28 -3.54 -10.50 4.19
C THR A 28 -2.83 -9.15 4.22
N ALA A 29 -3.46 -8.14 4.81
CA ALA A 29 -2.83 -6.85 5.02
C ALA A 29 -1.74 -6.96 6.11
N LYS A 30 -0.56 -6.39 5.86
CA LYS A 30 0.59 -6.39 6.78
C LYS A 30 1.23 -5.03 6.82
N SER A 31 2.00 -4.77 7.87
CA SER A 31 2.86 -3.59 7.96
C SER A 31 4.28 -3.95 8.37
N TRP A 32 5.27 -3.23 7.85
CA TRP A 32 6.67 -3.36 8.26
C TRP A 32 7.40 -2.02 8.11
N THR A 33 8.52 -1.91 8.81
CA THR A 33 9.41 -0.75 8.72
C THR A 33 10.61 -1.09 7.85
N SER A 34 10.98 -0.16 6.97
CA SER A 34 12.16 -0.27 6.13
C SER A 34 13.04 0.97 6.27
N ARG A 35 14.33 0.76 6.51
CA ARG A 35 15.36 1.80 6.39
C ARG A 35 15.87 1.82 4.96
N ARG A 36 16.00 3.02 4.39
CA ARG A 36 16.51 3.23 3.04
C ARG A 36 17.68 4.20 3.02
N THR A 37 18.60 3.97 2.10
CA THR A 37 19.66 4.91 1.71
C THR A 37 19.45 5.27 0.25
N LEU A 38 19.39 6.56 -0.05
CA LEU A 38 19.07 7.13 -1.34
C LEU A 38 20.32 7.78 -1.92
N ASP A 39 20.78 7.28 -3.06
CA ASP A 39 21.84 7.90 -3.84
C ASP A 39 21.25 8.44 -5.15
N PRO A 40 20.85 9.73 -5.18
CA PRO A 40 20.30 10.33 -6.39
C PRO A 40 21.34 10.50 -7.51
N ARG A 41 22.64 10.48 -7.20
CA ARG A 41 23.71 10.59 -8.20
C ARG A 41 23.93 9.28 -8.94
N GLN A 42 23.75 8.16 -8.25
CA GLN A 42 23.85 6.81 -8.82
C GLN A 42 22.48 6.18 -9.14
N PHE A 43 21.38 6.93 -8.97
CA PHE A 43 20.00 6.46 -9.12
C PHE A 43 19.75 5.11 -8.42
N THR A 44 20.22 5.03 -7.17
CA THR A 44 20.20 3.80 -6.38
C THR A 44 19.44 4.02 -5.08
N ILE A 45 18.60 3.05 -4.72
CA ILE A 45 17.91 3.02 -3.42
C ILE A 45 18.21 1.67 -2.78
N THR A 46 19.03 1.69 -1.73
CA THR A 46 19.28 0.50 -0.90
C THR A 46 18.23 0.47 0.20
N PHE A 47 17.64 -0.71 0.46
CA PHE A 47 16.62 -0.85 1.48
C PHE A 47 16.89 -2.07 2.36
N ARG A 48 16.51 -1.95 3.63
CA ARG A 48 16.55 -3.04 4.61
C ARG A 48 15.23 -3.07 5.37
N GLN A 49 14.66 -4.25 5.54
CA GLN A 49 13.54 -4.45 6.46
C GLN A 49 14.12 -4.55 7.87
N GLU A 50 13.63 -3.73 8.80
CA GLU A 50 14.21 -3.68 10.16
C GLU A 50 13.79 -4.87 11.02
N VAL A 51 12.55 -5.32 10.87
CA VAL A 51 12.01 -6.48 11.60
C VAL A 51 11.45 -7.47 10.57
N SER A 52 12.11 -8.62 10.44
CA SER A 52 11.65 -9.73 9.63
C SER A 52 10.74 -10.66 10.44
N ALA A 53 9.78 -11.30 9.76
CA ALA A 53 8.94 -12.33 10.36
C ALA A 53 9.48 -13.72 9.98
N PRO A 54 9.43 -14.72 10.88
CA PRO A 54 9.77 -16.09 10.54
C PRO A 54 9.04 -16.56 9.26
N PRO A 55 9.72 -17.28 8.36
CA PRO A 55 11.05 -17.87 8.52
C PRO A 55 12.23 -16.95 8.12
N VAL A 56 11.98 -15.67 7.82
CA VAL A 56 13.00 -14.73 7.34
C VAL A 56 13.81 -14.18 8.51
N ALA A 57 15.14 -14.35 8.47
CA ALA A 57 16.06 -13.77 9.46
C ALA A 57 16.47 -12.34 9.10
N ALA A 58 16.69 -12.08 7.81
CA ALA A 58 17.00 -10.76 7.28
C ALA A 58 16.53 -10.68 5.83
N THR A 59 16.10 -9.49 5.42
CA THR A 59 15.76 -9.20 4.02
C THR A 59 16.01 -7.74 3.69
N GLY A 60 16.47 -7.50 2.48
CA GLY A 60 16.48 -6.19 1.86
C GLY A 60 16.95 -6.29 0.43
N GLY A 61 17.51 -5.20 -0.08
CA GLY A 61 17.90 -5.17 -1.46
C GLY A 61 18.30 -3.80 -1.98
N THR A 62 18.32 -3.70 -3.30
CA THR A 62 18.74 -2.48 -3.98
C THR A 62 17.94 -2.28 -5.27
N TRP A 63 17.31 -1.13 -5.39
CA TRP A 63 16.82 -0.61 -6.66
C TRP A 63 17.94 0.11 -7.39
N LYS A 64 18.11 -0.17 -8.69
CA LYS A 64 18.99 0.56 -9.59
C LYS A 64 18.23 1.00 -10.82
N ILE A 65 18.35 2.28 -11.17
CA ILE A 65 17.71 2.85 -12.36
C ILE A 65 18.82 3.30 -13.31
N GLU A 66 18.97 2.61 -14.42
CA GLU A 66 20.04 2.81 -15.40
C GLU A 66 19.47 3.50 -16.65
N PRO A 67 19.82 4.77 -16.95
CA PRO A 67 19.36 5.44 -18.16
C PRO A 67 19.84 4.71 -19.42
N LEU A 68 18.94 4.45 -20.36
CA LEU A 68 19.25 3.85 -21.66
C LEU A 68 19.13 4.86 -22.82
N SER A 69 18.25 5.85 -22.66
CA SER A 69 18.07 6.99 -23.56
C SER A 69 17.32 8.11 -22.82
N ALA A 70 17.01 9.22 -23.49
CA ALA A 70 16.24 10.32 -22.90
C ALA A 70 14.84 9.90 -22.40
N THR A 71 14.25 8.83 -22.94
CA THR A 71 12.89 8.39 -22.63
C THR A 71 12.80 6.92 -22.17
N ARG A 72 13.95 6.27 -21.94
CA ARG A 72 13.98 4.84 -21.54
C ARG A 72 15.05 4.61 -20.48
N CYS A 73 14.73 3.77 -19.51
CA CYS A 73 15.67 3.28 -18.50
C CYS A 73 15.53 1.76 -18.34
N ARG A 74 16.54 1.15 -17.72
CA ARG A 74 16.47 -0.21 -17.18
C ARG A 74 16.35 -0.10 -15.67
N ILE A 75 15.35 -0.76 -15.10
CA ILE A 75 15.19 -0.88 -13.65
C ILE A 75 15.63 -2.28 -13.24
N ARG A 76 16.49 -2.37 -12.24
CA ARG A 76 16.93 -3.63 -11.64
C ARG A 76 16.58 -3.61 -10.16
N LEU A 77 15.95 -4.69 -9.71
CA LEU A 77 15.66 -4.95 -8.31
C LEU A 77 16.52 -6.12 -7.86
N LEU A 78 17.44 -5.86 -6.95
CA LEU A 78 18.30 -6.86 -6.32
C LEU A 78 17.74 -7.16 -4.93
N HIS A 79 17.82 -8.41 -4.52
CA HIS A 79 17.46 -8.83 -3.17
C HIS A 79 18.62 -9.60 -2.54
N ASP A 80 18.72 -9.48 -1.23
CA ASP A 80 19.49 -10.38 -0.40
C ASP A 80 18.67 -10.72 0.85
N TYR A 81 18.68 -12.00 1.20
CA TYR A 81 17.86 -12.56 2.27
C TYR A 81 18.56 -13.77 2.89
N ARG A 82 18.16 -14.05 4.13
CA ARG A 82 18.62 -15.22 4.89
C ARG A 82 17.46 -15.86 5.63
N ALA A 83 17.42 -17.19 5.67
CA ALA A 83 16.52 -17.93 6.53
C ALA A 83 17.03 -17.95 7.97
N ILE A 84 16.13 -18.18 8.94
CA ILE A 84 16.54 -18.50 10.30
C ILE A 84 17.35 -19.80 10.28
N ASP A 85 18.46 -19.82 11.02
CA ASP A 85 19.39 -20.95 11.12
C ASP A 85 19.94 -21.48 9.78
N ASP A 86 19.86 -20.66 8.72
CA ASP A 86 20.21 -21.05 7.34
C ASP A 86 19.46 -22.33 6.88
N ASP A 87 18.23 -22.52 7.36
CA ASP A 87 17.40 -23.67 7.01
C ASP A 87 17.13 -23.70 5.49
N PRO A 88 17.49 -24.79 4.80
CA PRO A 88 17.45 -24.85 3.33
C PRO A 88 16.01 -24.85 2.78
N ASP A 89 15.06 -25.45 3.49
CA ASP A 89 13.67 -25.50 3.06
C ASP A 89 12.99 -24.13 3.19
N ALA A 90 13.24 -23.44 4.30
CA ALA A 90 12.87 -22.04 4.49
C ALA A 90 13.51 -21.13 3.45
N LEU A 91 14.81 -21.30 3.17
CA LEU A 91 15.51 -20.49 2.18
C LEU A 91 14.90 -20.65 0.78
N ARG A 92 14.59 -21.88 0.36
CA ARG A 92 13.90 -22.15 -0.90
C ARG A 92 12.52 -21.50 -0.94
N TRP A 93 11.77 -21.57 0.16
CA TRP A 93 10.46 -20.91 0.25
C TRP A 93 10.57 -19.38 0.13
N ILE A 94 11.58 -18.78 0.76
CA ILE A 94 11.86 -17.33 0.67
C ILE A 94 12.23 -16.97 -0.76
N ASP A 95 13.10 -17.74 -1.40
CA ASP A 95 13.55 -17.54 -2.78
C ASP A 95 12.37 -17.50 -3.77
N GLU A 96 11.48 -18.49 -3.70
CA GLU A 96 10.27 -18.55 -4.53
C GLU A 96 9.31 -17.38 -4.28
N ALA A 97 9.18 -16.96 -3.01
CA ALA A 97 8.34 -15.82 -2.66
C ALA A 97 8.93 -14.50 -3.20
N VAL A 98 10.25 -14.32 -3.09
CA VAL A 98 10.96 -13.14 -3.58
C VAL A 98 10.91 -13.07 -5.11
N ASP A 99 11.18 -14.16 -5.84
CA ASP A 99 11.14 -14.16 -7.32
C ASP A 99 9.74 -13.80 -7.83
N ARG A 100 8.70 -14.47 -7.30
CA ARG A 100 7.30 -14.22 -7.69
C ARG A 100 6.89 -12.77 -7.43
N ASN A 101 7.18 -12.25 -6.24
CA ASN A 101 6.82 -10.89 -5.86
C ASN A 101 7.59 -9.87 -6.70
N SER A 102 8.89 -10.08 -6.91
CA SER A 102 9.74 -9.18 -7.68
C SER A 102 9.28 -9.04 -9.13
N ARG A 103 8.90 -10.16 -9.78
CA ARG A 103 8.39 -10.15 -11.16
C ARG A 103 7.08 -9.38 -11.28
N SER A 104 6.15 -9.66 -10.37
CA SER A 104 4.86 -8.96 -10.32
C SER A 104 5.05 -7.46 -10.06
N GLU A 105 5.96 -7.11 -9.14
CA GLU A 105 6.28 -5.74 -8.77
C GLU A 105 6.91 -4.95 -9.91
N LEU A 106 7.93 -5.50 -10.57
CA LEU A 106 8.60 -4.86 -11.72
C LEU A 106 7.65 -4.70 -12.92
N ALA A 107 6.82 -5.71 -13.19
CA ALA A 107 5.83 -5.64 -14.27
C ALA A 107 4.80 -4.53 -14.01
N ALA A 108 4.29 -4.45 -12.77
CA ALA A 108 3.34 -3.41 -12.40
C ALA A 108 3.97 -2.02 -12.30
N LEU A 109 5.23 -1.92 -11.87
CA LEU A 109 5.98 -0.66 -11.87
C LEU A 109 6.10 -0.12 -13.29
N ARG A 110 6.52 -0.95 -14.24
CA ARG A 110 6.61 -0.57 -15.65
C ARG A 110 5.27 -0.10 -16.19
N ALA A 111 4.23 -0.92 -16.06
CA ALA A 111 2.91 -0.60 -16.59
C ALA A 111 2.35 0.71 -16.01
N ASN A 112 2.47 0.91 -14.69
CA ASN A 112 1.93 2.10 -14.04
C ASN A 112 2.74 3.37 -14.36
N VAL A 113 4.08 3.29 -14.38
CA VAL A 113 4.92 4.45 -14.71
C VAL A 113 4.73 4.85 -16.17
N GLU A 114 4.69 3.88 -17.09
CA GLU A 114 4.41 4.15 -18.51
C GLU A 114 3.01 4.74 -18.69
N ALA A 115 2.00 4.24 -17.96
CA ALA A 115 0.65 4.79 -17.99
C ALA A 115 0.58 6.22 -17.45
N VAL A 116 1.22 6.51 -16.31
CA VAL A 116 1.25 7.87 -15.70
C VAL A 116 1.98 8.87 -16.58
N VAL A 117 3.08 8.46 -17.23
CA VAL A 117 3.83 9.34 -18.14
C VAL A 117 3.10 9.56 -19.46
N ALA A 118 2.37 8.55 -19.94
CA ALA A 118 1.52 8.65 -21.13
C ALA A 118 0.15 9.29 -20.83
N ASP A 119 -0.14 9.62 -19.58
CA ASP A 119 -1.46 9.99 -19.13
C ASP A 119 -1.89 11.35 -19.69
N ASP A 120 -2.94 11.33 -20.52
CA ASP A 120 -3.59 12.51 -21.12
C ASP A 120 -4.72 13.05 -20.21
N GLY A 121 -4.56 12.91 -18.89
CA GLY A 121 -5.54 13.37 -17.89
C GLY A 121 -6.56 12.32 -17.42
N LEU A 122 -6.28 11.02 -17.56
CA LEU A 122 -7.11 9.92 -17.03
C LEU A 122 -6.98 9.76 -15.51
N SER A 123 -5.83 10.15 -14.93
CA SER A 123 -5.65 10.23 -13.47
C SER A 123 -6.02 11.63 -12.98
N PHE A 124 -6.91 11.71 -12.00
CA PHE A 124 -7.25 12.95 -11.32
C PHE A 124 -7.32 12.75 -9.81
N SER A 125 -7.11 13.84 -9.07
CA SER A 125 -7.19 13.88 -7.61
C SER A 125 -7.91 15.16 -7.19
N PHE A 126 -8.75 15.05 -6.16
CA PHE A 126 -9.48 16.18 -5.57
C PHE A 126 -9.65 15.93 -4.07
N GLU A 127 -9.94 17.00 -3.32
CA GLU A 127 -10.20 16.96 -1.89
C GLU A 127 -11.42 17.82 -1.57
N ASP A 128 -12.31 17.28 -0.72
CA ASP A 128 -13.42 18.01 -0.12
C ASP A 128 -13.14 18.25 1.37
N THR A 129 -13.33 19.49 1.83
CA THR A 129 -13.10 19.86 3.23
C THR A 129 -14.37 20.39 3.89
N VAL A 130 -14.65 19.90 5.10
CA VAL A 130 -15.71 20.43 5.96
C VAL A 130 -15.13 20.89 7.30
N ARG A 131 -15.68 21.96 7.87
CA ARG A 131 -15.33 22.45 9.21
C ARG A 131 -16.31 21.88 10.21
N VAL A 132 -15.79 21.27 11.27
CA VAL A 132 -16.58 20.72 12.38
C VAL A 132 -16.20 21.44 13.66
N ASP A 133 -17.19 21.93 14.39
CA ASP A 133 -16.99 22.48 15.73
C ASP A 133 -17.07 21.34 16.76
N GLY A 134 -15.93 20.66 16.93
CA GLY A 134 -15.81 19.45 17.74
C GLY A 134 -14.39 18.93 17.80
N SER A 135 -14.17 17.79 18.48
CA SER A 135 -12.82 17.22 18.59
C SER A 135 -12.45 16.40 17.36
N ALA A 136 -11.16 16.40 17.00
CA ALA A 136 -10.64 15.53 15.94
C ALA A 136 -10.89 14.04 16.23
N LYS A 137 -10.86 13.67 17.52
CA LYS A 137 -11.13 12.30 17.97
C LYS A 137 -12.55 11.86 17.63
N ASP A 138 -13.56 12.70 17.90
CA ASP A 138 -14.96 12.31 17.66
C ASP A 138 -15.24 12.14 16.16
N VAL A 139 -14.68 13.01 15.32
CA VAL A 139 -14.76 12.89 13.85
C VAL A 139 -14.00 11.66 13.36
N TYR A 140 -12.79 11.43 13.88
CA TYR A 140 -11.98 10.26 13.54
C TYR A 140 -12.71 8.96 13.90
N ASP A 141 -13.23 8.84 15.11
CA ASP A 141 -13.92 7.65 15.59
C ASP A 141 -15.15 7.34 14.74
N PHE A 142 -15.91 8.35 14.33
CA PHE A 142 -17.03 8.17 13.41
C PHE A 142 -16.62 7.52 12.08
N ILE A 143 -15.46 7.92 11.52
CA ILE A 143 -14.95 7.39 10.25
C ILE A 143 -14.24 6.02 10.45
N ASN A 144 -13.52 5.87 11.56
CA ASN A 144 -12.80 4.65 11.91
C ASN A 144 -13.78 3.49 12.21
N GLU A 145 -14.87 3.75 12.91
CA GLU A 145 -15.91 2.77 13.29
C GLU A 145 -16.88 2.44 12.14
N ALA A 146 -16.33 2.07 10.97
CA ALA A 146 -17.14 1.81 9.78
C ALA A 146 -18.14 0.66 9.93
N GLY A 147 -17.91 -0.26 10.88
CA GLY A 147 -18.86 -1.32 11.20
C GLY A 147 -20.25 -0.80 11.64
N ALA A 148 -20.33 0.45 12.11
CA ALA A 148 -21.58 1.10 12.49
C ALA A 148 -22.19 1.97 11.36
N TRP A 149 -21.56 2.03 10.18
CA TRP A 149 -22.03 2.89 9.10
C TRP A 149 -23.38 2.47 8.53
N GLU A 150 -23.73 1.19 8.56
CA GLU A 150 -25.06 0.72 8.16
C GLU A 150 -26.19 1.39 8.97
N GLN A 151 -25.95 1.73 10.23
CA GLN A 151 -26.94 2.43 11.06
C GLN A 151 -26.77 3.97 11.04
N ARG A 152 -25.62 4.47 10.59
CA ARG A 152 -25.26 5.91 10.65
C ARG A 152 -25.36 6.63 9.31
N LEU A 153 -25.20 5.92 8.18
CA LEU A 153 -25.12 6.50 6.84
C LEU A 153 -26.26 5.98 5.94
N PRO A 154 -27.14 6.85 5.41
CA PRO A 154 -28.36 6.42 4.73
C PRO A 154 -28.13 5.70 3.39
N HIS A 155 -26.95 5.85 2.78
CA HIS A 155 -26.61 5.21 1.52
C HIS A 155 -25.89 3.87 1.70
N VAL A 156 -25.52 3.50 2.92
CA VAL A 156 -24.82 2.24 3.22
C VAL A 156 -25.85 1.17 3.55
N ALA A 157 -25.96 0.15 2.70
CA ALA A 157 -26.92 -0.93 2.86
C ALA A 157 -26.40 -2.06 3.75
N ARG A 158 -25.09 -2.31 3.73
CA ARG A 158 -24.44 -3.37 4.50
C ARG A 158 -22.96 -3.07 4.69
N VAL A 159 -22.41 -3.45 5.84
CA VAL A 159 -20.97 -3.41 6.12
C VAL A 159 -20.47 -4.74 6.68
N THR A 160 -19.30 -5.15 6.20
CA THR A 160 -18.44 -6.15 6.85
C THR A 160 -17.09 -5.50 7.12
N LEU A 161 -16.76 -5.28 8.39
CA LEU A 161 -15.47 -4.73 8.81
C LEU A 161 -14.69 -5.80 9.58
N THR A 162 -13.44 -6.04 9.18
CA THR A 162 -12.52 -6.89 9.94
C THR A 162 -11.23 -6.15 10.25
N GLU A 163 -10.65 -6.42 11.42
CA GLU A 163 -9.43 -5.78 11.91
C GLU A 163 -8.59 -6.80 12.68
N ALA A 164 -7.93 -7.69 11.92
CA ALA A 164 -7.06 -8.71 12.52
C ALA A 164 -5.80 -8.11 13.15
N THR A 165 -5.38 -6.92 12.70
CA THR A 165 -4.26 -6.16 13.25
C THR A 165 -4.75 -4.75 13.57
N PRO A 166 -4.56 -4.26 14.81
CA PRO A 166 -5.00 -2.91 15.18
C PRO A 166 -4.45 -1.84 14.22
N GLY A 167 -5.34 -0.97 13.76
CA GLY A 167 -5.04 0.09 12.80
C GLY A 167 -5.00 -0.36 11.34
N LEU A 168 -5.27 -1.64 11.04
CA LEU A 168 -5.27 -2.19 9.69
C LEU A 168 -6.55 -2.95 9.42
N GLN A 169 -7.44 -2.29 8.70
CA GLN A 169 -8.81 -2.74 8.51
C GLN A 169 -9.04 -3.23 7.09
N GLU A 170 -9.90 -4.21 6.96
CA GLU A 170 -10.51 -4.60 5.71
C GLU A 170 -12.01 -4.28 5.79
N LEU A 171 -12.46 -3.45 4.86
CA LEU A 171 -13.82 -2.96 4.78
C LEU A 171 -14.44 -3.43 3.46
N GLU A 172 -15.46 -4.27 3.55
CA GLU A 172 -16.40 -4.52 2.49
C GLU A 172 -17.71 -3.79 2.78
N MET A 173 -18.24 -3.06 1.80
CA MET A 173 -19.50 -2.36 1.96
C MET A 173 -20.35 -2.44 0.70
N GLU A 174 -21.66 -2.48 0.91
CA GLU A 174 -22.66 -2.35 -0.13
C GLU A 174 -23.30 -0.95 -0.04
N THR A 175 -23.23 -0.19 -1.12
CA THR A 175 -23.81 1.17 -1.19
C THR A 175 -24.94 1.23 -2.19
N ARG A 176 -26.01 1.97 -1.86
CA ARG A 176 -27.14 2.27 -2.75
C ARG A 176 -26.83 3.52 -3.58
N ALA A 177 -26.82 3.37 -4.90
CA ALA A 177 -26.74 4.50 -5.82
C ALA A 177 -28.10 5.22 -5.93
N ARG A 178 -28.08 6.43 -6.51
CA ARG A 178 -29.30 7.26 -6.68
C ARG A 178 -30.36 6.60 -7.58
N ASP A 179 -29.93 5.72 -8.49
CA ASP A 179 -30.80 4.96 -9.38
C ASP A 179 -31.41 3.71 -8.70
N GLY A 180 -31.10 3.48 -7.42
CA GLY A 180 -31.57 2.34 -6.64
C GLY A 180 -30.73 1.08 -6.78
N SER A 181 -29.71 1.07 -7.65
CA SER A 181 -28.79 -0.06 -7.79
C SER A 181 -27.86 -0.17 -6.57
N THR A 182 -27.36 -1.37 -6.31
CA THR A 182 -26.38 -1.60 -5.23
C THR A 182 -25.03 -2.02 -5.78
N HIS A 183 -23.98 -1.53 -5.13
CA HIS A 183 -22.60 -1.81 -5.51
C HIS A 183 -21.81 -2.29 -4.30
N THR A 184 -21.15 -3.43 -4.46
CA THR A 184 -20.20 -3.95 -3.46
C THR A 184 -18.81 -3.43 -3.76
N THR A 185 -18.16 -2.86 -2.76
CA THR A 185 -16.76 -2.44 -2.81
C THR A 185 -15.99 -3.08 -1.67
N ARG A 186 -14.70 -3.34 -1.89
CA ARG A 186 -13.78 -3.86 -0.86
C ARG A 186 -12.55 -2.97 -0.85
N SER A 187 -12.12 -2.60 0.35
CA SER A 187 -10.96 -1.72 0.58
C SER A 187 -10.14 -2.17 1.79
N TYR A 188 -8.86 -1.80 1.77
CA TYR A 188 -8.02 -1.86 2.95
C TYR A 188 -7.81 -0.44 3.48
N ARG A 189 -7.82 -0.28 4.81
CA ARG A 189 -7.65 1.02 5.47
C ARG A 189 -6.52 0.95 6.49
N VAL A 190 -5.65 1.97 6.49
CA VAL A 190 -4.61 2.20 7.50
C VAL A 190 -5.07 3.36 8.35
N THR A 191 -5.34 3.09 9.62
CA THR A 191 -5.91 4.06 10.55
C THR A 191 -4.81 4.53 11.50
N LEU A 192 -4.57 5.85 11.50
CA LEU A 192 -3.52 6.53 12.25
C LEU A 192 -4.20 7.54 13.20
N PRO A 193 -4.54 7.11 14.42
CA PRO A 193 -5.27 7.94 15.35
C PRO A 193 -4.53 9.22 15.72
N TYR A 194 -5.16 10.39 15.81
CA TYR A 194 -6.54 10.72 15.43
C TYR A 194 -6.55 11.65 14.20
N HIS A 195 -5.65 11.43 13.24
CA HIS A 195 -5.36 12.43 12.22
C HIS A 195 -5.43 11.93 10.77
N ARG A 196 -5.41 10.61 10.52
CA ARG A 196 -5.46 10.08 9.16
C ARG A 196 -6.06 8.69 9.09
N ILE A 197 -6.87 8.45 8.06
CA ILE A 197 -7.26 7.12 7.59
C ILE A 197 -6.95 7.08 6.10
N ALA A 198 -5.87 6.41 5.73
CA ALA A 198 -5.54 6.15 4.32
C ALA A 198 -6.26 4.88 3.88
N TYR A 199 -6.73 4.80 2.64
CA TYR A 199 -7.38 3.59 2.16
C TYR A 199 -7.08 3.30 0.69
N LYS A 200 -7.22 2.03 0.32
CA LYS A 200 -7.12 1.60 -1.06
C LYS A 200 -8.23 0.63 -1.40
N GLN A 201 -9.01 0.97 -2.41
CA GLN A 201 -10.02 0.08 -2.95
C GLN A 201 -9.39 -1.00 -3.83
N VAL A 202 -9.79 -2.26 -3.63
CA VAL A 202 -9.24 -3.43 -4.34
C VAL A 202 -10.28 -4.14 -5.20
N THR A 203 -11.58 -3.99 -4.87
CA THR A 203 -12.67 -4.32 -5.80
C THR A 203 -13.15 -3.01 -6.40
N LEU A 204 -12.68 -2.69 -7.61
CA LEU A 204 -12.97 -1.43 -8.29
C LEU A 204 -14.29 -1.51 -9.07
N PRO A 205 -15.05 -0.41 -9.18
CA PRO A 205 -16.17 -0.34 -10.11
C PRO A 205 -15.64 -0.37 -11.55
N ALA A 206 -16.49 -0.76 -12.51
CA ALA A 206 -16.10 -0.92 -13.92
C ALA A 206 -15.50 0.34 -14.57
N LEU A 207 -15.78 1.53 -14.03
CA LEU A 207 -15.24 2.81 -14.51
C LEU A 207 -13.79 3.04 -14.08
N MET A 208 -13.26 2.30 -13.12
CA MET A 208 -11.93 2.50 -12.54
C MET A 208 -11.03 1.30 -12.80
N THR A 209 -9.85 1.56 -13.34
CA THR A 209 -8.78 0.56 -13.48
C THR A 209 -7.76 0.63 -12.34
N LEU A 210 -7.74 1.75 -11.59
CA LEU A 210 -6.78 2.00 -10.52
C LEU A 210 -7.37 2.90 -9.42
N HIS A 211 -6.99 2.61 -8.17
CA HIS A 211 -7.07 3.53 -7.04
C HIS A 211 -5.66 3.69 -6.46
N THR A 212 -5.12 4.91 -6.48
CA THR A 212 -3.72 5.18 -6.09
C THR A 212 -3.50 5.25 -4.58
N GLY A 213 -4.57 5.34 -3.79
CA GLY A 213 -4.48 5.44 -2.33
C GLY A 213 -4.41 6.89 -1.89
#